data_AF-A0A0Q8VZS2-F1
#
_entry.id   AF-A0A0Q8VZS2-F1
#
_cell.length_a   1.000
_cell.length_b   1.000
_cell.length_c   1.000
_cell.angle_alpha   90.00
_cell.angle_beta   90.00
_cell.angle_gamma   90.00
#
_symmetry.space_group_name_H-M   'P 1'
#
loop_
_entity.id
_entity.type
_entity.pdbx_description
1 polymer ?
#
loop_
_entity_poly.entity_id
_entity_poly.type
_entity_poly.pdbx_seq_one_letter_code
_entity_poly.pdbx_strand_id
1 'polypeptide(L)'
;MVALAAVSVVAAIGIAGWLVMSGTNVFTLGQPKMWTAEGLEAFVDDVDEEFGTTEVVEAYLSESYATVEVPVDGDASRTITYKYDGGFTESRKGTRSAEESTGLIDLREFDAVQTMALLPDAPEMVGLADGAVSAIMIRLAYGPDSVVADVPEVSVHVETEFGETGSVRADLAGNVVSIDTD
;
A
#
# COMPACT_ATOMS: atom_id res chain seq x y z
N MET A 1 -45.37 -41.64 -13.95
CA MET A 1 -44.88 -40.64 -12.99
C MET A 1 -43.48 -41.03 -12.57
N VAL A 2 -42.46 -40.41 -13.18
CA VAL A 2 -41.04 -40.66 -12.88
C VAL A 2 -40.43 -39.29 -12.59
N ALA A 3 -39.98 -39.08 -11.36
CA ALA A 3 -39.22 -37.90 -10.97
C ALA A 3 -37.73 -38.21 -11.14
N LEU A 4 -37.11 -37.53 -12.10
CA LEU A 4 -35.67 -37.52 -12.34
C LEU A 4 -35.04 -36.52 -11.35
N ALA A 5 -34.12 -36.98 -10.51
CA ALA A 5 -33.28 -36.08 -9.72
C ALA A 5 -32.21 -35.46 -10.64
N ALA A 6 -32.20 -34.13 -10.68
CA ALA A 6 -31.37 -33.29 -11.53
C ALA A 6 -29.90 -33.26 -11.02
N VAL A 7 -28.92 -33.44 -11.91
CA VAL A 7 -28.07 -32.41 -12.58
C VAL A 7 -27.02 -31.81 -11.62
N SER A 8 -25.77 -31.54 -11.96
CA SER A 8 -24.77 -31.96 -12.96
C SER A 8 -23.50 -31.17 -12.57
N VAL A 9 -22.35 -31.70 -12.97
CA VAL A 9 -21.00 -31.16 -12.77
C VAL A 9 -20.75 -29.86 -13.56
N VAL A 10 -20.11 -28.88 -12.90
CA VAL A 10 -19.11 -27.85 -13.31
C VAL A 10 -19.07 -27.38 -14.78
N ALA A 11 -19.13 -26.05 -15.00
CA ALA A 11 -18.15 -25.27 -15.77
C ALA A 11 -18.53 -23.78 -15.89
N ALA A 12 -17.53 -22.91 -15.78
CA ALA A 12 -17.57 -21.46 -15.88
C ALA A 12 -18.27 -20.93 -17.16
N ILE A 13 -19.08 -19.89 -16.99
CA ILE A 13 -19.52 -19.03 -18.09
C ILE A 13 -19.32 -17.60 -17.62
N GLY A 14 -18.32 -16.94 -18.23
CA GLY A 14 -18.15 -15.50 -18.13
C GLY A 14 -19.37 -14.78 -18.71
N ILE A 15 -19.84 -13.76 -18.00
CA ILE A 15 -20.83 -12.82 -18.50
C ILE A 15 -20.19 -11.43 -18.42
N ALA A 16 -19.81 -10.93 -19.60
CA ALA A 16 -19.73 -9.51 -19.86
C ALA A 16 -21.14 -8.90 -19.83
N GLY A 17 -21.35 -7.75 -19.18
CA GLY A 17 -22.67 -7.11 -19.18
C GLY A 17 -22.92 -5.91 -18.25
N TRP A 18 -22.18 -4.81 -18.45
CA TRP A 18 -22.56 -3.39 -18.40
C TRP A 18 -23.67 -2.87 -17.45
N LEU A 19 -23.29 -1.91 -16.58
CA LEU A 19 -23.94 -0.59 -16.49
C LEU A 19 -22.98 0.44 -15.84
N VAL A 20 -22.27 1.26 -16.65
CA VAL A 20 -21.67 2.51 -16.15
C VAL A 20 -22.27 3.66 -16.94
N MET A 21 -23.18 4.38 -16.27
CA MET A 21 -23.70 5.65 -16.77
C MET A 21 -22.74 6.78 -16.39
N SER A 22 -22.10 7.31 -17.43
CA SER A 22 -21.70 8.71 -17.64
C SER A 22 -21.15 9.53 -16.47
N GLY A 23 -19.81 9.63 -16.43
CA GLY A 23 -19.05 10.73 -15.86
C GLY A 23 -17.68 10.80 -16.56
N THR A 24 -17.45 11.83 -17.37
CA THR A 24 -16.32 11.97 -18.28
C THR A 24 -14.99 12.10 -17.54
N ASN A 25 -14.09 11.13 -17.71
CA ASN A 25 -12.64 11.30 -17.91
C ASN A 25 -12.03 9.95 -18.32
N VAL A 26 -11.60 9.84 -19.58
CA VAL A 26 -10.87 8.68 -20.09
C VAL A 26 -9.42 8.74 -19.61
N PHE A 27 -9.21 8.44 -18.33
CA PHE A 27 -7.93 7.91 -17.86
C PHE A 27 -7.77 6.50 -18.43
N THR A 28 -6.54 6.12 -18.80
CA THR A 28 -6.20 4.80 -19.32
C THR A 28 -6.75 3.74 -18.36
N LEU A 29 -7.78 3.02 -18.81
CA LEU A 29 -8.65 2.19 -17.98
C LEU A 29 -7.86 1.06 -17.31
N GLY A 30 -7.68 1.14 -15.99
CA GLY A 30 -7.54 -0.06 -15.16
C GLY A 30 -6.37 -0.14 -14.18
N GLN A 31 -5.54 0.89 -14.00
CA GLN A 31 -4.51 0.89 -12.94
C GLN A 31 -4.71 2.09 -12.01
N PRO A 32 -4.82 1.87 -10.68
CA PRO A 32 -4.88 2.96 -9.72
C PRO A 32 -3.56 3.75 -9.75
N LYS A 33 -3.66 5.08 -9.86
CA LYS A 33 -2.50 5.95 -9.63
C LYS A 33 -2.30 6.03 -8.12
N MET A 34 -1.37 5.26 -7.58
CA MET A 34 -1.26 5.13 -6.12
C MET A 34 -0.79 6.40 -5.43
N TRP A 35 -0.10 7.30 -6.17
CA TRP A 35 0.29 8.62 -5.68
C TRP A 35 -0.81 9.68 -5.87
N THR A 36 -2.07 9.29 -5.69
CA THR A 36 -3.19 10.21 -5.57
C THR A 36 -4.03 9.85 -4.36
N ALA A 37 -4.72 10.83 -3.78
CA ALA A 37 -5.64 10.58 -2.68
C ALA A 37 -6.70 9.53 -3.07
N GLU A 38 -7.31 9.67 -4.25
CA GLU A 38 -8.31 8.72 -4.76
C GLU A 38 -7.75 7.29 -4.93
N GLY A 39 -6.52 7.15 -5.43
CA GLY A 39 -5.91 5.83 -5.63
C GLY A 39 -5.56 5.13 -4.33
N LEU A 40 -5.14 5.92 -3.33
CA LEU A 40 -4.83 5.43 -2.00
C LEU A 40 -6.10 5.11 -1.19
N GLU A 41 -7.15 5.93 -1.26
CA GLU A 41 -8.45 5.61 -0.67
C GLU A 41 -9.01 4.31 -1.25
N ALA A 42 -8.98 4.14 -2.59
CA ALA A 42 -9.39 2.90 -3.23
C ALA A 42 -8.57 1.68 -2.78
N PHE A 43 -7.26 1.84 -2.60
CA PHE A 43 -6.40 0.78 -2.08
C PHE A 43 -6.79 0.38 -0.65
N VAL A 44 -7.05 1.35 0.24
CA VAL A 44 -7.46 1.08 1.63
C VAL A 44 -8.82 0.39 1.69
N ASP A 45 -9.77 0.81 0.87
CA ASP A 45 -11.09 0.17 0.75
C ASP A 45 -10.96 -1.27 0.24
N ASP A 46 -10.13 -1.51 -0.78
CA ASP A 46 -9.91 -2.85 -1.31
C ASP A 46 -9.18 -3.77 -0.31
N VAL A 47 -8.26 -3.24 0.50
CA VAL A 47 -7.63 -3.98 1.61
C VAL A 47 -8.68 -4.44 2.62
N ASP A 48 -9.61 -3.56 3.01
CA ASP A 48 -10.70 -3.90 3.93
C ASP A 48 -11.63 -4.97 3.34
N GLU A 49 -11.96 -4.87 2.04
CA GLU A 49 -12.83 -5.82 1.35
C GLU A 49 -12.20 -7.22 1.24
N GLU A 50 -10.90 -7.30 0.90
CA GLU A 50 -10.20 -8.58 0.72
C GLU A 50 -9.83 -9.25 2.05
N PHE A 51 -9.33 -8.49 3.02
CA PHE A 51 -8.76 -9.04 4.26
C PHE A 51 -9.68 -8.89 5.48
N GLY A 52 -10.75 -8.10 5.38
CA GLY A 52 -11.69 -7.84 6.48
C GLY A 52 -11.13 -6.94 7.57
N THR A 53 -10.00 -6.28 7.33
CA THR A 53 -9.35 -5.29 8.20
C THR A 53 -8.43 -4.40 7.39
N THR A 54 -8.16 -3.20 7.89
CA THR A 54 -7.13 -2.28 7.38
C THR A 54 -5.85 -2.30 8.21
N GLU A 55 -5.78 -3.19 9.21
CA GLU A 55 -4.60 -3.41 10.03
C GLU A 55 -3.57 -4.31 9.30
N VAL A 56 -2.46 -3.70 8.87
CA VAL A 56 -1.43 -4.35 8.06
C VAL A 56 -0.06 -4.28 8.75
N VAL A 57 0.89 -5.07 8.28
CA VAL A 57 2.29 -5.03 8.73
C VAL A 57 3.02 -3.84 8.13
N GLU A 58 2.91 -3.71 6.82
CA GLU A 58 3.59 -2.71 6.01
C GLU A 58 2.81 -2.52 4.72
N ALA A 59 2.80 -1.29 4.21
CA ALA A 59 2.39 -1.00 2.85
C ALA A 59 3.49 -0.23 2.12
N TYR A 60 3.72 -0.58 0.86
CA TYR A 60 4.65 0.10 -0.02
C TYR A 60 3.88 0.57 -1.26
N LEU A 61 4.03 1.84 -1.60
CA LEU A 61 3.33 2.51 -2.71
C LEU A 61 4.36 2.99 -3.73
N SER A 62 4.33 2.38 -4.91
CA SER A 62 4.97 2.91 -6.12
C SER A 62 3.94 3.69 -6.94
N GLU A 63 4.35 4.41 -7.98
CA GLU A 63 3.43 5.18 -8.83
C GLU A 63 2.30 4.33 -9.44
N SER A 64 2.60 3.06 -9.78
CA SER A 64 1.73 2.18 -10.57
C SER A 64 1.17 0.96 -9.82
N TYR A 65 1.66 0.65 -8.62
CA TYR A 65 1.22 -0.49 -7.83
C TYR A 65 1.52 -0.25 -6.36
N ALA A 66 0.88 -1.04 -5.50
CA ALA A 66 1.29 -1.18 -4.11
C ALA A 66 1.64 -2.62 -3.78
N THR A 67 2.33 -2.79 -2.67
CA THR A 67 2.34 -4.05 -1.96
C THR A 67 1.85 -3.85 -0.54
N VAL A 68 1.08 -4.81 -0.05
CA VAL A 68 0.63 -4.87 1.34
C VAL A 68 1.14 -6.15 1.96
N GLU A 69 1.72 -6.05 3.14
CA GLU A 69 2.11 -7.20 3.94
C GLU A 69 1.10 -7.39 5.07
N VAL A 70 0.53 -8.60 5.17
CA VAL A 70 -0.46 -8.95 6.19
C VAL A 70 0.01 -10.15 7.01
N PRO A 71 -0.34 -10.23 8.31
CA PRO A 71 -0.04 -11.41 9.12
C PRO A 71 -0.85 -12.62 8.67
N VAL A 72 -0.29 -13.82 8.83
CA VAL A 72 -1.04 -15.06 8.64
C VAL A 72 -2.01 -15.25 9.81
N ASP A 73 -3.26 -15.59 9.50
CA ASP A 73 -4.28 -15.87 10.51
C ASP A 73 -3.80 -16.93 11.51
N GLY A 74 -3.82 -16.58 12.80
CA GLY A 74 -3.36 -17.44 13.90
C GLY A 74 -1.84 -17.57 14.06
N ASP A 75 -1.02 -16.95 13.21
CA ASP A 75 0.45 -16.95 13.32
C ASP A 75 1.06 -15.61 12.89
N ALA A 76 1.08 -14.64 13.83
CA ALA A 76 1.64 -13.30 13.61
C ALA A 76 3.16 -13.28 13.33
N SER A 77 3.86 -14.40 13.52
CA SER A 77 5.29 -14.53 13.17
C SER A 77 5.50 -14.76 11.67
N ARG A 78 4.42 -14.98 10.91
CA ARG A 78 4.45 -15.22 9.47
C ARG A 78 3.64 -14.16 8.75
N THR A 79 4.09 -13.81 7.56
CA THR A 79 3.41 -12.82 6.72
C THR A 79 3.26 -13.30 5.29
N ILE A 80 2.27 -12.71 4.63
CA ILE A 80 2.08 -12.81 3.19
C ILE A 80 2.06 -11.41 2.64
N THR A 81 2.93 -11.16 1.65
CA THR A 81 2.93 -9.92 0.88
C THR A 81 2.07 -10.14 -0.36
N TYR A 82 1.16 -9.20 -0.61
CA TYR A 82 0.33 -9.16 -1.81
C TYR A 82 0.72 -7.94 -2.64
N LYS A 83 0.83 -8.13 -3.96
CA LYS A 83 0.88 -7.02 -4.92
C LYS A 83 -0.54 -6.58 -5.24
N TYR A 84 -0.74 -5.28 -5.31
CA TYR A 84 -1.99 -4.64 -5.66
C TYR A 84 -1.81 -3.74 -6.88
N ASP A 85 -2.60 -4.00 -7.91
CA ASP A 85 -2.72 -3.18 -9.11
C ASP A 85 -4.18 -3.06 -9.58
N GLY A 86 -5.11 -2.89 -8.62
CA GLY A 86 -6.56 -3.01 -8.84
C GLY A 86 -7.11 -4.41 -8.53
N GLY A 87 -6.32 -5.21 -7.82
CA GLY A 87 -6.64 -6.55 -7.33
C GLY A 87 -5.42 -7.17 -6.67
N PHE A 88 -5.62 -8.09 -5.72
CA PHE A 88 -4.54 -8.69 -4.95
C PHE A 88 -3.99 -9.96 -5.61
N THR A 89 -2.66 -10.03 -5.68
CA THR A 89 -1.94 -11.26 -6.06
C THR A 89 -0.87 -11.55 -5.03
N GLU A 90 -0.86 -12.76 -4.45
CA GLU A 90 0.21 -13.20 -3.55
C GLU A 90 1.55 -13.08 -4.26
N SER A 91 2.49 -12.33 -3.68
CA SER A 91 3.80 -12.07 -4.26
C SER A 91 4.93 -12.77 -3.49
N ARG A 92 4.85 -12.79 -2.15
CA ARG A 92 5.90 -13.34 -1.28
C ARG A 92 5.32 -13.84 0.04
N LYS A 93 6.01 -14.82 0.64
CA LYS A 93 5.81 -15.25 2.03
C LYS A 93 7.02 -14.89 2.88
N GLY A 94 6.77 -14.45 4.10
CA GLY A 94 7.77 -13.91 5.01
C GLY A 94 7.64 -14.43 6.43
N THR A 95 8.59 -14.01 7.26
CA THR A 95 8.60 -14.21 8.71
C THR A 95 9.01 -12.91 9.38
N ARG A 96 8.40 -12.59 10.52
CA ARG A 96 8.72 -11.41 11.34
C ARG A 96 9.45 -11.82 12.61
N SER A 97 10.27 -10.91 13.12
CA SER A 97 10.88 -11.08 14.44
C SER A 97 9.81 -10.98 15.54
N ALA A 98 10.07 -11.53 16.73
CA ALA A 98 9.12 -11.45 17.84
C ALA A 98 8.81 -10.00 18.27
N GLU A 99 9.80 -9.09 18.15
CA GLU A 99 9.63 -7.65 18.41
C GLU A 99 8.68 -7.01 17.38
N GLU A 100 8.86 -7.31 16.09
CA GLU A 100 8.01 -6.80 15.01
C GLU A 100 6.61 -7.42 15.04
N SER A 101 6.45 -8.66 15.49
CA SER A 101 5.20 -9.42 15.44
C SER A 101 4.07 -8.86 16.33
N THR A 102 4.33 -7.80 17.10
CA THR A 102 3.37 -7.23 18.06
C THR A 102 2.61 -6.01 17.54
N GLY A 103 3.05 -5.40 16.45
CA GLY A 103 2.45 -4.19 15.90
C GLY A 103 1.88 -4.36 14.49
N LEU A 104 0.70 -3.79 14.29
CA LEU A 104 0.05 -3.54 13.01
C LEU A 104 -0.26 -2.04 12.88
N ILE A 105 -0.46 -1.60 11.65
CA ILE A 105 -0.79 -0.22 11.28
C ILE A 105 -2.19 -0.24 10.69
N ASP A 106 -3.07 0.60 11.22
CA ASP A 106 -4.35 0.83 10.55
C ASP A 106 -4.15 1.83 9.41
N LEU A 107 -4.29 1.36 8.17
CA LEU A 107 -4.19 2.22 6.99
C LEU A 107 -5.27 3.31 6.94
N ARG A 108 -6.34 3.21 7.72
CA ARG A 108 -7.36 4.27 7.81
C ARG A 108 -6.94 5.46 8.67
N GLU A 109 -5.93 5.31 9.52
CA GLU A 109 -5.38 6.44 10.29
C GLU A 109 -4.42 7.30 9.46
N PHE A 110 -4.10 6.86 8.24
CA PHE A 110 -3.18 7.53 7.34
C PHE A 110 -3.85 8.70 6.59
N ASP A 111 -3.32 9.91 6.77
CA ASP A 111 -3.71 11.09 6.00
C ASP A 111 -3.04 11.07 4.63
N ALA A 112 -3.74 10.42 3.70
CA ALA A 112 -3.40 10.34 2.29
C ALA A 112 -3.13 11.73 1.68
N VAL A 113 -3.99 12.70 1.95
CA VAL A 113 -3.94 14.03 1.33
C VAL A 113 -2.70 14.77 1.79
N GLN A 114 -2.46 14.80 3.10
CA GLN A 114 -1.33 15.52 3.68
C GLN A 114 0.00 14.87 3.30
N THR A 115 0.06 13.55 3.23
CA THR A 115 1.28 12.86 2.77
C THR A 115 1.57 13.10 1.30
N MET A 116 0.55 13.00 0.42
CA MET A 116 0.76 13.27 -1.01
C MET A 116 1.20 14.71 -1.26
N ALA A 117 0.85 15.65 -0.36
CA ALA A 117 1.32 17.03 -0.44
C ALA A 117 2.82 17.20 -0.14
N LEU A 118 3.49 16.21 0.47
CA LEU A 118 4.94 16.23 0.72
C LEU A 118 5.75 15.87 -0.54
N LEU A 119 5.18 15.06 -1.44
CA LEU A 119 5.90 14.54 -2.61
C LEU A 119 6.57 15.60 -3.51
N PRO A 120 5.93 16.73 -3.87
CA PRO A 120 6.57 17.71 -4.74
C PRO A 120 7.77 18.41 -4.10
N ASP A 121 7.78 18.53 -2.77
CA ASP A 121 8.83 19.24 -2.03
C ASP A 121 9.91 18.28 -1.50
N ALA A 122 9.65 16.97 -1.46
CA ALA A 122 10.56 15.97 -0.91
C ALA A 122 11.97 16.00 -1.51
N PRO A 123 12.18 16.13 -2.84
CA PRO A 123 13.53 16.23 -3.42
C PRO A 123 14.32 17.43 -2.90
N GLU A 124 13.68 18.59 -2.78
CA GLU A 124 14.29 19.80 -2.21
C GLU A 124 14.60 19.63 -0.71
N MET A 125 13.71 18.97 0.04
CA MET A 125 13.91 18.72 1.48
C MET A 125 15.15 17.88 1.77
N VAL A 126 15.41 16.84 0.97
CA VAL A 126 16.59 15.97 1.13
C VAL A 126 17.84 16.53 0.45
N GLY A 127 17.76 17.70 -0.19
CA GLY A 127 18.89 18.32 -0.89
C GLY A 127 19.24 17.69 -2.23
N LEU A 128 18.34 16.90 -2.81
CA LEU A 128 18.48 16.21 -4.10
C LEU A 128 17.50 16.83 -5.10
N ALA A 129 17.70 18.09 -5.47
CA ALA A 129 16.79 18.86 -6.33
C ALA A 129 16.63 18.25 -7.74
N ASP A 130 17.61 17.48 -8.21
CA ASP A 130 17.57 16.70 -9.46
C ASP A 130 16.99 15.29 -9.28
N GLY A 131 16.67 14.90 -8.05
CA GLY A 131 16.02 13.63 -7.73
C GLY A 131 14.52 13.63 -7.94
N ALA A 132 13.93 12.43 -7.90
CA ALA A 132 12.49 12.23 -7.94
C ALA A 132 12.07 11.27 -6.83
N VAL A 133 10.81 11.39 -6.39
CA VAL A 133 10.22 10.39 -5.50
C VAL A 133 10.22 9.04 -6.21
N SER A 134 10.78 8.01 -5.56
CA SER A 134 10.85 6.65 -6.08
C SER A 134 9.80 5.74 -5.44
N ALA A 135 9.49 5.99 -4.16
CA ALA A 135 8.57 5.17 -3.39
C ALA A 135 8.03 5.89 -2.15
N ILE A 136 6.90 5.40 -1.65
CA ILE A 136 6.37 5.74 -0.33
C ILE A 136 6.21 4.43 0.44
N MET A 137 6.69 4.40 1.67
CA MET A 137 6.60 3.22 2.53
C MET A 137 5.88 3.61 3.83
N ILE A 138 4.88 2.82 4.22
CA ILE A 138 4.10 2.98 5.43
C ILE A 138 4.40 1.76 6.29
N ARG A 139 5.10 1.95 7.40
CA ARG A 139 5.49 0.87 8.28
C ARG A 139 5.55 1.34 9.73
N LEU A 140 5.62 0.40 10.67
CA LEU A 140 6.03 0.72 12.02
C LEU A 140 7.53 0.98 12.03
N ALA A 141 7.95 2.06 12.68
CA ALA A 141 9.35 2.35 12.84
C ALA A 141 9.99 1.29 13.76
N TYR A 142 10.87 0.47 13.19
CA TYR A 142 11.68 -0.52 13.90
C TYR A 142 13.18 -0.28 13.65
N GLY A 143 14.00 -0.46 14.68
CA GLY A 143 15.46 -0.37 14.60
C GLY A 143 16.08 0.88 15.24
N PRO A 144 17.43 0.97 15.29
CA PRO A 144 18.16 2.00 16.03
C PRO A 144 17.97 3.42 15.48
N ASP A 145 17.56 3.55 14.22
CA ASP A 145 17.33 4.82 13.53
C ASP A 145 15.85 5.28 13.61
N SER A 146 15.00 4.54 14.34
CA SER A 146 13.61 4.93 14.57
C SER A 146 13.55 6.00 15.66
N VAL A 147 12.92 7.14 15.35
CA VAL A 147 12.78 8.26 16.30
C VAL A 147 11.93 7.85 17.51
N VAL A 148 10.96 6.97 17.30
CA VAL A 148 10.18 6.29 18.34
C VAL A 148 9.84 4.86 17.86
N ALA A 149 10.33 3.84 18.57
CA ALA A 149 9.97 2.45 18.26
C ALA A 149 8.46 2.23 18.42
N ASP A 150 7.87 1.38 17.57
CA ASP A 150 6.44 1.03 17.57
C ASP A 150 5.49 2.20 17.27
N VAL A 151 5.99 3.26 16.62
CA VAL A 151 5.14 4.33 16.07
C VAL A 151 5.02 4.14 14.56
N PRO A 152 3.79 4.17 14.00
CA PRO A 152 3.61 4.16 12.56
C PRO A 152 4.23 5.39 11.91
N GLU A 153 4.98 5.16 10.84
CA GLU A 153 5.72 6.18 10.12
C GLU A 153 5.54 5.98 8.61
N VAL A 154 5.62 7.11 7.91
CA VAL A 154 5.58 7.21 6.46
C VAL A 154 6.95 7.69 6.00
N SER A 155 7.60 6.93 5.13
CA SER A 155 8.89 7.28 4.51
C SER A 155 8.68 7.57 3.02
N VAL A 156 8.95 8.80 2.61
CA VAL A 156 8.98 9.21 1.19
C VAL A 156 10.42 9.14 0.71
N HIS A 157 10.71 8.21 -0.19
CA HIS A 157 12.05 7.99 -0.73
C HIS A 157 12.27 8.81 -2.00
N VAL A 158 13.43 9.44 -2.10
CA VAL A 158 13.92 10.19 -3.26
C VAL A 158 15.18 9.51 -3.77
N GLU A 159 15.30 9.40 -5.10
CA GLU A 159 16.47 8.86 -5.78
C GLU A 159 16.86 9.76 -6.97
N THR A 160 18.18 9.96 -7.18
CA THR A 160 18.72 10.62 -8.38
C THR A 160 19.17 9.59 -9.42
N GLU A 161 19.35 10.03 -10.67
CA GLU A 161 19.92 9.18 -11.73
C GLU A 161 21.37 8.73 -11.45
N PHE A 162 22.05 9.37 -10.49
CA PHE A 162 23.40 9.04 -10.05
C PHE A 162 23.42 8.06 -8.86
N GLY A 163 22.25 7.65 -8.36
CA GLY A 163 22.10 6.71 -7.25
C GLY A 163 22.25 7.34 -5.87
N GLU A 164 22.17 8.67 -5.77
CA GLU A 164 22.04 9.36 -4.48
C GLU A 164 20.61 9.16 -3.96
N THR A 165 20.48 8.97 -2.65
CA THR A 165 19.17 8.67 -2.05
C THR A 165 18.89 9.55 -0.84
N GLY A 166 17.62 9.81 -0.60
CA GLY A 166 17.17 10.49 0.60
C GLY A 166 15.79 10.00 1.00
N SER A 167 15.42 10.23 2.26
CA SER A 167 14.08 9.96 2.75
C SER A 167 13.58 11.07 3.64
N VAL A 168 12.35 11.52 3.37
CA VAL A 168 11.57 12.32 4.31
C VAL A 168 10.69 11.38 5.11
N ARG A 169 10.78 11.43 6.44
CA ARG A 169 9.93 10.65 7.34
C ARG A 169 8.86 11.55 7.95
N ALA A 170 7.64 11.05 7.99
CA ALA A 170 6.48 11.73 8.57
C ALA A 170 5.67 10.78 9.46
N ASP A 171 4.90 11.35 10.40
CA ASP A 171 3.86 10.60 11.10
C ASP A 171 2.68 10.27 10.15
N LEU A 172 1.70 9.48 10.61
CA LEU A 172 0.53 9.13 9.79
C LEU A 172 -0.33 10.34 9.40
N ALA A 173 -0.22 11.46 10.10
CA ALA A 173 -0.89 12.70 9.74
C ALA A 173 -0.07 13.51 8.71
N GLY A 174 1.05 13.00 8.22
CA GLY A 174 1.90 13.67 7.23
C GLY A 174 2.72 14.82 7.81
N ASN A 175 2.92 14.89 9.13
CA ASN A 175 3.85 15.85 9.73
C ASN A 175 5.27 15.29 9.66
N VAL A 176 6.20 16.05 9.07
CA VAL A 176 7.61 15.65 8.96
C VAL A 176 8.24 15.49 10.34
N VAL A 177 8.84 14.33 10.59
CA VAL A 177 9.54 13.98 11.84
C VAL A 177 11.06 13.86 11.67
N SER A 178 11.54 13.45 10.49
CA SER A 178 12.96 13.35 10.17
C SER A 178 13.21 13.56 8.68
N ILE A 179 14.42 13.98 8.34
CA ILE A 179 14.93 14.07 6.98
C ILE A 179 16.32 13.46 6.99
N ASP A 180 16.52 12.47 6.12
CA ASP A 180 17.76 11.70 6.00
C ASP A 180 18.23 11.73 4.55
N THR A 181 19.53 11.89 4.33
CA THR A 181 20.16 11.89 3.00
C THR A 181 21.42 11.03 3.08
N ASP A 182 21.62 10.12 2.12
CA ASP A 182 22.76 9.20 2.02
C ASP A 182 23.71 9.62 0.88
#